data_AF-A0A0F9N7W2-F1
#
_entry.id   AF-A0A0F9N7W2-F1
#
_cell.length_a   1.000
_cell.length_b   1.000
_cell.length_c   1.000
_cell.angle_alpha   90.00
_cell.angle_beta   90.00
_cell.angle_gamma   90.00
#
_symmetry.space_group_name_H-M   'P 1'
#
loop_
_entity.id
_entity.type
_entity.pdbx_description
1 polymer ?
#
loop_
_entity_poly.entity_id
_entity_poly.type
_entity_poly.pdbx_seq_one_letter_code
_entity_poly.pdbx_strand_id
1 'polypeptide(L)' 'ITEYNLKNIQLLINEYNQHSQIYGKDVILDDSERYHCDGINHKGYMQFRNVNNKKLNLTINDLTRVRKIISAYIDV' A
#
# COMPACT_ATOMS: atom_id res chain seq x y z
N ILE A 1 5.24 23.48 7.99
CA ILE A 1 6.10 22.27 7.93
C ILE A 1 7.34 22.69 7.16
N THR A 2 8.52 22.65 7.77
CA THR A 2 9.80 23.04 7.16
C THR A 2 10.28 21.96 6.18
N GLU A 3 11.14 22.32 5.20
CA GLU A 3 11.68 21.38 4.20
C GLU A 3 12.38 20.16 4.83
N TYR A 4 13.04 20.35 5.97
CA TYR A 4 13.66 19.28 6.74
C TYR A 4 12.64 18.20 7.16
N ASN A 5 11.46 18.61 7.61
CA ASN A 5 10.41 17.67 8.01
C ASN A 5 9.84 16.91 6.81
N LEU A 6 9.77 17.54 5.63
CA LEU A 6 9.32 16.88 4.40
C LEU A 6 10.30 15.77 3.96
N LYS A 7 11.61 16.03 4.03
CA LYS A 7 12.64 15.01 3.74
C LYS A 7 12.53 13.81 4.68
N ASN A 8 12.36 14.06 5.98
CA ASN A 8 12.21 12.98 6.97
C ASN A 8 10.93 12.17 6.73
N ILE A 9 9.80 12.82 6.44
CA ILE A 9 8.54 12.14 6.11
C ILE A 9 8.71 11.27 4.85
N GLN A 10 9.36 11.80 3.80
CA GLN A 10 9.61 11.03 2.58
C GLN A 10 10.51 9.82 2.84
N LEU A 11 11.53 9.97 3.69
CA LEU A 11 12.44 8.88 4.04
C LEU A 11 11.68 7.75 4.76
N LEU A 12 10.84 8.09 5.74
CA LEU A 12 10.02 7.12 6.47
C LEU A 12 9.01 6.40 5.56
N ILE A 13 8.41 7.11 4.60
CA ILE A 13 7.50 6.53 3.60
C ILE A 13 8.25 5.52 2.72
N ASN A 14 9.45 5.87 2.26
CA ASN A 14 10.26 5.01 1.42
C ASN A 14 10.68 3.75 2.18
N GLU A 15 11.15 3.91 3.43
CA GLU A 15 11.53 2.80 4.30
C GLU A 15 10.34 1.86 4.56
N TYR A 16 9.18 2.41 4.91
CA TYR A 16 7.97 1.62 5.11
C TYR A 16 7.57 0.85 3.85
N ASN A 17 7.56 1.50 2.69
CA ASN A 17 7.19 0.85 1.43
C ASN A 17 8.20 -0.25 1.05
N GLN A 18 9.50 -0.06 1.30
CA GLN A 18 10.53 -1.07 1.04
C GLN A 18 10.36 -2.33 1.91
N HIS A 19 9.92 -2.17 3.17
CA HIS A 19 9.72 -3.28 4.10
C HIS A 19 8.29 -3.86 4.09
N SER A 20 7.34 -3.17 3.45
CA SER A 20 5.96 -3.61 3.35
C SER A 20 5.84 -4.85 2.47
N GLN A 21 5.23 -5.91 3.02
CA GLN A 21 5.02 -7.16 2.28
C GLN A 21 4.02 -7.02 1.13
N ILE A 22 3.19 -5.97 1.13
CA ILE A 22 2.12 -5.75 0.16
C ILE A 22 2.45 -4.65 -0.85
N TYR A 23 3.46 -3.82 -0.62
CA TYR A 23 3.80 -2.72 -1.52
C TYR A 23 4.14 -3.23 -2.92
N GLY A 24 3.54 -2.62 -3.94
CA GLY A 24 3.71 -2.99 -5.35
C GLY A 24 3.10 -4.35 -5.73
N LYS A 25 2.31 -4.97 -4.85
CA LYS A 25 1.65 -6.25 -5.10
C LYS A 25 0.15 -6.07 -5.25
N ASP A 26 -0.45 -7.03 -5.92
CA ASP A 26 -1.90 -7.15 -5.94
C ASP A 26 -2.38 -7.90 -4.69
N VAL A 27 -3.52 -7.49 -4.16
CA VAL A 27 -4.16 -8.08 -3.00
C VAL A 27 -5.65 -8.28 -3.25
N ILE A 28 -6.27 -9.20 -2.50
CA ILE A 28 -7.72 -9.32 -2.38
C ILE A 28 -8.12 -8.73 -1.03
N LEU A 29 -9.09 -7.80 -1.04
CA LEU A 29 -9.66 -7.22 0.17
C LEU A 29 -10.92 -7.99 0.61
N ASP A 30 -11.54 -7.56 1.70
CA ASP A 30 -12.73 -8.18 2.30
C ASP A 30 -14.01 -8.05 1.45
N ASP A 31 -14.04 -7.10 0.51
CA ASP A 31 -15.05 -6.97 -0.53
C ASP A 31 -14.87 -8.00 -1.67
N SER A 32 -13.86 -8.89 -1.55
CA SER A 32 -13.47 -9.88 -2.57
C SER A 32 -13.00 -9.28 -3.89
N GLU A 33 -12.76 -7.97 -3.96
CA GLU A 33 -12.20 -7.32 -5.13
C GLU A 33 -10.66 -7.33 -5.09
N ARG A 34 -10.05 -7.29 -6.29
CA ARG A 34 -8.60 -7.21 -6.48
C ARG A 34 -8.15 -5.76 -6.57
N TYR A 35 -7.11 -5.44 -5.80
CA TYR A 35 -6.48 -4.12 -5.80
C TYR A 35 -4.97 -4.25 -5.91
N HIS A 36 -4.34 -3.32 -6.62
CA HIS A 36 -2.92 -3.07 -6.57
C HIS A 36 -2.58 -2.14 -5.42
N CYS A 37 -1.57 -2.46 -4.61
CA CYS A 37 -1.09 -1.60 -3.53
C CYS A 37 -0.02 -0.62 -4.02
N ASP A 38 -0.39 0.66 -4.11
CA ASP A 38 0.48 1.77 -4.52
C ASP A 38 1.42 2.25 -3.38
N GLY A 39 1.28 1.70 -2.16
CA GLY A 39 2.07 2.05 -0.99
C GLY A 39 1.46 3.15 -0.12
N ILE A 40 2.20 3.62 0.88
CA ILE A 40 1.76 4.66 1.80
C ILE A 40 2.01 6.07 1.22
N ASN A 41 1.06 6.98 1.43
CA ASN A 41 1.20 8.38 1.02
C ASN A 41 1.71 9.30 2.16
N HIS A 42 1.96 10.57 1.83
CA HIS A 42 2.43 11.59 2.77
C HIS A 42 1.48 11.90 3.94
N LYS A 43 0.24 11.38 3.91
CA LYS A 43 -0.74 11.51 5.00
C LYS A 43 -0.82 10.23 5.84
N GLY A 44 -0.01 9.21 5.56
CA GLY A 44 0.01 7.95 6.28
C GLY A 44 -1.08 6.95 5.86
N TYR A 45 -1.80 7.19 4.75
CA TYR A 45 -2.76 6.23 4.23
C TYR A 45 -2.10 5.27 3.25
N MET A 46 -2.40 3.99 3.38
CA MET A 46 -2.09 2.99 2.36
C MET A 46 -3.02 3.16 1.17
N GLN A 47 -2.46 3.24 -0.02
CA GLN A 47 -3.20 3.50 -1.25
C GLN A 47 -3.35 2.22 -2.07
N PHE A 48 -4.57 1.98 -2.52
CA PHE A 48 -4.96 0.84 -3.33
C PHE A 48 -5.66 1.31 -4.60
N ARG A 49 -5.51 0.55 -5.68
CA ARG A 49 -6.15 0.83 -6.96
C ARG A 49 -6.71 -0.43 -7.58
N ASN A 50 -7.99 -0.46 -7.89
CA ASN A 50 -8.58 -1.60 -8.60
C ASN A 50 -8.39 -1.48 -10.13
N VAL A 51 -8.84 -2.50 -10.86
CA VAL A 51 -8.76 -2.58 -12.33
C VAL A 51 -9.48 -1.43 -13.05
N ASN A 52 -10.44 -0.78 -12.39
CA ASN A 52 -11.17 0.39 -12.91
C ASN A 52 -10.51 1.72 -12.53
N ASN A 53 -9.26 1.70 -12.05
CA ASN A 53 -8.53 2.85 -11.53
C ASN A 53 -9.21 3.56 -10.33
N LYS A 54 -10.19 2.93 -9.68
CA LYS A 54 -10.78 3.46 -8.46
C LYS A 54 -9.73 3.38 -7.35
N LYS A 55 -9.43 4.53 -6.75
CA LYS A 55 -8.51 4.64 -5.62
C LYS A 55 -9.24 4.39 -4.31
N LEU A 56 -8.60 3.64 -3.42
CA LEU A 56 -9.03 3.39 -2.07
C LEU A 56 -7.87 3.71 -1.13
N ASN A 57 -8.12 4.56 -0.15
CA ASN A 57 -7.14 4.88 0.90
C ASN A 57 -7.58 4.18 2.19
N LEU A 58 -6.70 3.39 2.78
CA LEU A 58 -6.93 2.69 4.03
C LEU A 58 -5.97 3.20 5.10
N THR A 59 -6.44 3.28 6.35
CA THR A 59 -5.53 3.47 7.48
C THR A 59 -4.77 2.17 7.77
N ILE A 60 -3.75 2.24 8.62
CA ILE A 60 -3.03 1.03 9.06
C ILE A 60 -3.98 0.05 9.78
N ASN A 61 -4.95 0.54 10.55
CA ASN A 61 -5.94 -0.31 11.24
C ASN A 61 -6.85 -1.05 10.24
N ASP A 62 -7.15 -0.40 9.11
CA ASP A 62 -7.97 -0.98 8.05
C ASP A 62 -7.22 -2.00 7.19
N LEU A 63 -5.90 -2.19 7.39
CA LEU A 63 -5.14 -3.23 6.68
C LEU A 63 -5.55 -4.65 7.07
N THR A 64 -6.30 -4.80 8.17
CA THR A 64 -7.01 -6.05 8.54
C THR A 64 -7.98 -6.53 7.46
N ARG A 65 -8.37 -5.65 6.53
CA ARG A 65 -9.20 -5.97 5.36
C ARG A 65 -8.46 -6.75 4.28
N VAL A 66 -7.12 -6.76 4.27
CA VAL A 66 -6.33 -7.56 3.31
C VAL A 66 -6.50 -9.04 3.65
N ARG A 67 -7.17 -9.78 2.74
CA ARG A 67 -7.44 -11.22 2.91
C ARG A 67 -6.37 -12.09 2.29
N LYS A 68 -5.80 -11.65 1.17
CA LYS A 68 -4.80 -12.42 0.42
C LYS A 68 -3.85 -11.49 -0.30
N ILE A 69 -2.56 -11.80 -0.25
CA ILE A 69 -1.54 -11.19 -1.09
C ILE A 69 -1.39 -12.08 -2.34
N ILE A 70 -1.48 -11.49 -3.52
CA ILE A 70 -1.25 -12.17 -4.80
C ILE A 70 0.21 -11.94 -5.16
N SER A 71 1.06 -12.89 -4.76
CA SER A 71 2.44 -12.98 -5.26
C SER A 71 2.44 -13.62 -6.65
N ALA A 72 3.23 -13.08 -7.58
CA ALA A 72 3.60 -13.84 -8.77
C ALA A 72 4.27 -15.13 -8.31
N TYR A 73 3.76 -16.29 -8.75
CA TYR A 73 4.48 -17.54 -8.61
C TYR A 73 5.79 -17.39 -9.36
N ILE A 74 6.90 -17.33 -8.62
CA ILE A 74 8.20 -17.67 -9.18
C ILE A 74 8.28 -19.17 -8.95
N ASP A 75 7.94 -19.98 -9.96
CA ASP A 75 8.40 -21.35 -10.01
C ASP A 75 9.94 -21.28 -10.04
N VAL A 76 10.57 -21.74 -8.95
CA VAL A 76 12.02 -21.97 -8.88
C VAL A 76 12.28 -23.43 -9.18
#